data_AF-A0A1G2HL90-F1
#
_entry.id   AF-A0A1G2HL90-F1
#
_cell.length_a   1.000
_cell.length_b   1.000
_cell.length_c   1.000
_cell.angle_alpha   90.00
_cell.angle_beta   90.00
_cell.angle_gamma   90.00
#
_symmetry.space_group_name_H-M   'P 1'
#
loop_
_entity.id
_entity.type
_entity.pdbx_description
1 polymer ?
#
loop_
_entity_poly.entity_id
_entity_poly.type
_entity_poly.pdbx_seq_one_letter_code
_entity_poly.pdbx_strand_id
1 'polypeptide(L)'
;MEKTVASSTGLDPADFPDGNSQTASLDVDLGVDIELPKIATREEYEKLQANAKAIREGITKHLRKIDEYRKAPKEALADPAVKQKVYEAVQKIWTKINDILHRHPQPAYRQAGFVSLLIHMFSSAKPKDALDAHRHLDYLVKNHYMEEVDSKNPKARSASFFAWTRGFRVPEHACFGRSEFEEVKREMASFVTRTMGQVISRRNERAKKLQEEADMDAPETFKEGAKGTAFLYVPPQISIKEGKTKTYGGGFLLASIEEKRIYPMEGVGSFEEQLQGVYADNTFVERFTLDWDFPFSRKRLEENFGWRKEQIDGYYLFWNLLKRAKDRLEASGQHNEEKLLMSKEVTLAEEVFFLERKDGVTFVDFEGVWENWILSDGKKTKETVRDLFALVQRRDNKIKIVSCPEHLREFFAGCMGNYAEGEKFLGVPQPLQSVLQAQYGACQTKSLVTT
;
A
#
# COMPACT_ATOMS: atom_id res chain seq x y z
N MET A 1 28.10 -13.49 68.34
CA MET A 1 28.87 -14.27 67.35
C MET A 1 28.06 -14.27 66.07
N GLU A 2 28.39 -13.34 65.17
CA GLU A 2 29.05 -13.57 63.86
C GLU A 2 27.99 -13.78 62.75
N LYS A 3 27.67 -12.74 61.97
CA LYS A 3 28.24 -12.30 60.67
C LYS A 3 28.13 -13.37 59.55
N THR A 4 27.21 -13.24 58.57
CA THR A 4 27.19 -12.46 57.30
C THR A 4 27.65 -13.25 56.05
N VAL A 5 26.92 -13.00 54.94
CA VAL A 5 27.30 -12.96 53.50
C VAL A 5 27.00 -14.19 52.62
N ALA A 6 26.23 -13.89 51.55
CA ALA A 6 25.90 -14.67 50.36
C ALA A 6 27.08 -14.80 49.37
N SER A 7 27.07 -15.82 48.50
CA SER A 7 27.74 -15.72 47.19
C SER A 7 27.25 -16.81 46.25
N SER A 8 26.69 -16.38 45.13
CA SER A 8 26.36 -17.13 43.93
C SER A 8 27.62 -17.49 43.14
N THR A 9 27.82 -18.78 42.86
CA THR A 9 28.71 -19.36 41.84
C THR A 9 28.19 -20.77 41.56
N GLY A 10 27.99 -21.27 40.35
CA GLY A 10 28.23 -20.72 39.04
C GLY A 10 27.49 -21.56 38.00
N LEU A 11 27.28 -20.97 36.83
CA LEU A 11 27.11 -21.74 35.59
C LEU A 11 28.45 -21.64 34.85
N ASP A 12 28.94 -22.79 34.47
CA ASP A 12 30.25 -23.03 33.87
C ASP A 12 30.28 -22.45 32.45
N PRO A 13 31.26 -21.58 32.11
CA PRO A 13 31.45 -21.10 30.74
C PRO A 13 31.74 -22.22 29.72
N ALA A 14 31.96 -23.46 30.17
CA ALA A 14 32.18 -24.63 29.32
C ALA A 14 30.91 -25.26 28.70
N ASP A 15 29.70 -24.79 29.03
CA ASP A 15 28.44 -25.32 28.46
C ASP A 15 28.05 -24.70 27.10
N PHE A 16 28.88 -23.81 26.55
CA PHE A 16 28.73 -23.33 25.17
C PHE A 16 29.80 -23.99 24.29
N PRO A 17 29.41 -24.82 23.32
CA PRO A 17 30.37 -25.43 22.41
C PRO A 17 30.99 -24.34 21.53
N ASP A 18 32.27 -24.03 21.79
CA ASP A 18 33.18 -23.43 20.83
C ASP A 18 33.52 -24.46 19.76
N GLY A 19 33.31 -24.12 18.48
CA GLY A 19 33.66 -25.04 17.40
C GLY A 19 33.29 -24.58 15.99
N ASN A 20 33.99 -23.55 15.52
CA ASN A 20 34.35 -23.32 14.12
C ASN A 20 33.30 -22.81 13.11
N SER A 21 33.49 -21.53 12.78
CA SER A 21 33.75 -21.07 11.41
C SER A 21 32.75 -21.53 10.36
N GLN A 22 31.73 -20.71 10.12
CA GLN A 22 31.57 -20.11 8.81
C GLN A 22 31.09 -18.67 9.00
N THR A 23 31.99 -17.74 8.71
CA THR A 23 31.65 -16.44 8.14
C THR A 23 30.64 -16.66 7.01
N ALA A 24 29.35 -16.53 7.32
CA ALA A 24 28.41 -16.02 6.34
C ALA A 24 28.51 -14.50 6.45
N SER A 25 29.52 -13.94 5.79
CA SER A 25 29.44 -12.59 5.28
C SER A 25 28.17 -12.55 4.42
N LEU A 26 27.07 -12.12 5.01
CA LEU A 26 25.99 -11.51 4.24
C LEU A 26 26.46 -10.11 3.87
N ASP A 27 27.50 -10.09 3.02
CA ASP A 27 27.74 -9.03 2.07
C ASP A 27 26.54 -9.03 1.13
N VAL A 28 25.46 -8.41 1.60
CA VAL A 28 24.64 -7.65 0.70
C VAL A 28 25.45 -6.40 0.44
N ASP A 29 26.30 -6.48 -0.57
CA ASP A 29 26.97 -5.34 -1.15
C ASP A 29 25.88 -4.32 -1.52
N LEU A 30 25.76 -3.28 -0.69
CA LEU A 30 24.85 -2.15 -0.94
C LEU A 30 25.40 -1.27 -2.08
N GLY A 31 26.49 -1.66 -2.73
CA GLY A 31 27.11 -0.97 -3.85
C GLY A 31 27.79 0.34 -3.45
N VAL A 32 28.00 0.58 -2.15
CA VAL A 32 28.65 1.78 -1.65
C VAL A 32 29.56 1.41 -0.47
N ASP A 33 30.82 1.09 -0.79
CA ASP A 33 31.91 1.07 0.18
C ASP A 33 32.17 2.50 0.66
N ILE A 34 31.51 2.90 1.75
CA ILE A 34 31.80 4.17 2.39
C ILE A 34 32.97 3.91 3.34
N GLU A 35 34.19 4.28 2.92
CA GLU A 35 35.35 4.34 3.81
C GLU A 35 35.04 5.32 4.96
N LEU A 36 34.73 4.77 6.13
CA LEU A 36 34.74 5.56 7.36
C LEU A 36 36.20 5.95 7.65
N PRO A 37 36.45 7.20 8.09
CA PRO A 37 37.80 7.61 8.48
C PRO A 37 38.35 6.62 9.52
N LYS A 38 39.61 6.20 9.36
CA LYS A 38 40.30 5.32 10.31
C LYS A 38 40.36 6.01 11.68
N ILE A 39 39.42 5.68 12.55
CA ILE A 39 39.39 6.19 13.93
C ILE A 39 40.47 5.41 14.70
N ALA A 40 41.42 6.13 15.29
CA ALA A 40 42.64 5.54 15.83
C ALA A 40 42.42 4.93 17.23
N THR A 41 41.39 5.38 17.95
CA THR A 41 41.11 4.92 19.33
C THR A 41 39.62 4.77 19.62
N ARG A 42 39.30 3.91 20.60
CA ARG A 42 37.93 3.72 21.11
C ARG A 42 37.32 5.02 21.65
N GLU A 43 38.13 5.86 22.31
CA GLU A 43 37.69 7.15 22.87
C GLU A 43 37.26 8.14 21.77
N GLU A 44 37.98 8.19 20.65
CA GLU A 44 37.61 9.00 19.49
C GLU A 44 36.28 8.55 18.88
N TYR A 45 36.04 7.24 18.84
CA TYR A 45 34.78 6.67 18.35
C TYR A 45 33.60 7.04 19.27
N GLU A 46 33.75 6.89 20.59
CA GLU A 46 32.73 7.25 21.57
C GLU A 46 32.41 8.75 21.52
N LYS A 47 33.43 9.61 21.37
CA LYS A 47 33.25 11.05 21.19
C LYS A 47 32.54 11.38 19.88
N LEU A 48 32.87 10.69 18.79
CA LEU A 48 32.20 10.85 17.50
C LEU A 48 30.71 10.50 17.61
N GLN A 49 30.36 9.39 18.26
CA GLN A 49 28.98 8.99 18.48
C GLN A 49 28.21 9.99 19.36
N ALA A 50 28.82 10.47 20.45
CA ALA A 50 28.20 11.47 21.33
C ALA A 50 27.89 12.78 20.58
N ASN A 51 28.84 13.24 19.76
CA ASN A 51 28.65 14.44 18.94
C ASN A 51 27.60 14.24 17.85
N ALA A 52 27.59 13.08 17.17
CA ALA A 52 26.56 12.74 16.20
C ALA A 52 25.16 12.73 16.84
N LYS A 53 25.03 12.17 18.05
CA LYS A 53 23.79 12.21 18.83
C LYS A 53 23.37 13.66 19.16
N ALA A 54 24.29 14.50 19.60
CA ALA A 54 24.01 15.91 19.88
C ALA A 54 23.56 16.67 18.62
N ILE A 55 24.12 16.35 17.45
CA ILE A 55 23.67 16.89 16.16
C ILE A 55 22.24 16.47 15.85
N ARG A 56 21.91 15.17 16.04
CA ARG A 56 20.54 14.66 15.83
C ARG A 56 19.53 15.40 16.70
N GLU A 57 19.83 15.54 17.98
CA GLU A 57 18.97 16.26 18.94
C GLU A 57 18.84 17.75 18.58
N GLY A 58 19.96 18.40 18.23
CA GLY A 58 20.00 19.80 17.83
C GLY A 58 19.20 20.09 16.57
N ILE A 59 19.36 19.29 15.52
CA ILE A 59 18.60 19.42 14.27
C ILE A 59 17.12 19.17 14.52
N THR A 60 16.77 18.13 15.29
CA THR A 60 15.37 17.83 15.64
C THR A 60 14.71 19.01 16.37
N LYS A 61 15.40 19.61 17.35
CA LYS A 61 14.92 20.79 18.07
C LYS A 61 14.76 22.00 17.15
N HIS A 62 15.70 22.21 16.24
CA HIS A 62 15.66 23.29 15.26
C HIS A 62 14.51 23.14 14.27
N LEU A 63 14.27 21.93 13.77
CA LEU A 63 13.17 21.63 12.87
C LEU A 63 11.80 21.82 13.54
N ARG A 64 11.63 21.37 14.78
CA ARG A 64 10.40 21.66 15.58
C ARG A 64 10.16 23.15 15.74
N LYS A 65 11.22 23.93 15.96
CA LYS A 65 11.11 25.40 16.06
C LYS A 65 10.68 26.03 14.73
N ILE A 66 11.14 25.51 13.60
CA ILE A 66 10.66 25.93 12.27
C ILE A 66 9.17 25.63 12.11
N ASP A 67 8.71 24.46 12.55
CA ASP A 67 7.29 24.10 12.53
C ASP A 67 6.43 25.03 13.39
N GLU A 68 6.89 25.41 14.59
CA GLU A 68 6.23 26.39 15.45
C GLU A 68 6.07 27.73 14.75
N TYR A 69 7.14 28.23 14.11
CA TYR A 69 7.10 29.47 13.33
C TYR A 69 6.11 29.40 12.15
N ARG A 70 6.03 28.26 11.47
CA ARG A 70 5.11 28.05 10.33
C ARG A 70 3.65 27.93 10.76
N LYS A 71 3.40 27.48 11.99
CA LYS A 71 2.06 27.30 12.57
C LYS A 71 1.58 28.50 13.39
N ALA A 72 2.38 29.56 13.51
CA ALA A 72 1.99 30.77 14.23
C ALA A 72 0.69 31.36 13.65
N PRO A 73 -0.26 31.83 14.50
CA PRO A 73 -1.51 32.41 14.06
C PRO A 73 -1.29 33.54 13.04
N LYS A 74 -2.18 33.67 12.06
CA LYS A 74 -2.07 34.71 11.02
C LYS A 74 -2.07 36.11 11.62
N GLU A 75 -2.76 36.29 12.72
CA GLU A 75 -2.86 37.52 13.50
C GLU A 75 -1.51 37.89 14.14
N ALA A 76 -0.75 36.91 14.61
CA ALA A 76 0.58 37.11 15.18
C ALA A 76 1.64 37.44 14.11
N LEU A 77 1.40 37.04 12.85
CA LEU A 77 2.24 37.33 11.68
C LEU A 77 1.72 38.50 10.83
N ALA A 78 0.67 39.20 11.28
CA ALA A 78 0.09 40.33 10.57
C ALA A 78 1.01 41.57 10.57
N ASP A 79 1.84 41.71 11.61
CA ASP A 79 2.88 42.74 11.67
C ASP A 79 4.06 42.36 10.73
N PRO A 80 4.37 43.18 9.71
CA PRO A 80 5.48 42.94 8.79
C PRO A 80 6.84 42.79 9.48
N ALA A 81 7.09 43.50 10.58
CA ALA A 81 8.34 43.42 11.33
C ALA A 81 8.49 42.08 12.05
N VAL A 82 7.39 41.54 12.60
CA VAL A 82 7.38 40.20 13.22
C VAL A 82 7.57 39.12 12.16
N LYS A 83 6.85 39.24 11.02
CA LYS A 83 6.99 38.31 9.90
C LYS A 83 8.42 38.26 9.36
N GLN A 84 9.07 39.42 9.22
CA GLN A 84 10.46 39.50 8.77
C GLN A 84 11.43 38.85 9.78
N LYS A 85 11.28 39.12 11.08
CA LYS A 85 12.10 38.47 12.13
C LYS A 85 11.95 36.95 12.14
N VAL A 86 10.74 36.45 11.94
CA VAL A 86 10.46 35.00 11.85
C VAL A 86 11.14 34.42 10.60
N TYR A 87 11.03 35.08 9.45
CA TYR A 87 11.68 34.65 8.22
C TYR A 87 13.20 34.56 8.37
N GLU A 88 13.85 35.59 8.93
CA GLU A 88 15.29 35.61 9.20
C GLU A 88 15.72 34.51 10.17
N ALA A 89 14.95 34.28 11.24
CA ALA A 89 15.21 33.21 12.19
C ALA A 89 15.14 31.83 11.52
N VAL A 90 14.12 31.59 10.71
CA VAL A 90 13.94 30.34 9.95
C VAL A 90 15.09 30.16 8.95
N GLN A 91 15.48 31.19 8.20
CA GLN A 91 16.60 31.13 7.27
C GLN A 91 17.93 30.83 7.96
N LYS A 92 18.18 31.45 9.12
CA LYS A 92 19.37 31.18 9.93
C LYS A 92 19.43 29.74 10.43
N ILE A 93 18.28 29.17 10.80
CA ILE A 93 18.20 27.76 11.20
C ILE A 93 18.46 26.85 9.98
N TRP A 94 17.81 27.10 8.84
CA TRP A 94 18.02 26.32 7.62
C TRP A 94 19.46 26.37 7.11
N THR A 95 20.11 27.53 7.19
CA THR A 95 21.52 27.67 6.82
C THR A 95 22.40 26.74 7.65
N LYS A 96 22.20 26.72 8.97
CA LYS A 96 22.93 25.82 9.87
C LYS A 96 22.68 24.35 9.56
N ILE A 97 21.43 23.99 9.29
CA ILE A 97 21.07 22.61 8.92
C ILE A 97 21.76 22.24 7.61
N ASN A 98 21.68 23.08 6.57
CA ASN A 98 22.28 22.81 5.27
C ASN A 98 23.81 22.75 5.32
N ASP A 99 24.46 23.58 6.13
CA ASP A 99 25.90 23.50 6.36
C ASP A 99 26.28 22.15 6.99
N ILE A 100 25.48 21.64 7.93
CA ILE A 100 25.70 20.29 8.50
C ILE A 100 25.49 19.22 7.43
N LEU A 101 24.42 19.29 6.65
CA LEU A 101 24.05 18.24 5.68
C LEU A 101 25.02 18.15 4.51
N HIS A 102 25.42 19.29 3.94
CA HIS A 102 26.12 19.32 2.65
C HIS A 102 27.59 19.74 2.74
N ARG A 103 28.00 20.39 3.83
CA ARG A 103 29.35 21.02 3.91
C ARG A 103 30.19 20.52 5.08
N HIS A 104 29.59 19.83 6.05
CA HIS A 104 30.34 19.36 7.21
C HIS A 104 31.37 18.30 6.78
N PRO A 105 32.67 18.41 7.15
CA PRO A 105 33.70 17.49 6.69
C PRO A 105 33.50 16.05 7.20
N GLN A 106 33.02 15.89 8.43
CA GLN A 106 32.80 14.57 9.06
C GLN A 106 31.56 13.85 8.49
N PRO A 107 31.70 12.65 7.89
CA PRO A 107 30.58 11.88 7.33
C PRO A 107 29.50 11.53 8.35
N ALA A 108 29.90 11.08 9.55
CA ALA A 108 28.95 10.70 10.61
C ALA A 108 28.02 11.85 11.04
N TYR A 109 28.45 13.11 10.88
CA TYR A 109 27.65 14.28 11.24
C TYR A 109 26.67 14.65 10.12
N ARG A 110 27.09 14.53 8.86
CA ARG A 110 26.17 14.63 7.71
C ARG A 110 25.09 13.56 7.81
N GLN A 111 25.50 12.31 8.05
CA GLN A 111 24.60 11.17 8.26
C GLN A 111 23.59 11.44 9.37
N ALA A 112 24.06 11.83 10.56
CA ALA A 112 23.20 12.22 11.69
C ALA A 112 22.19 13.31 11.29
N GLY A 113 22.63 14.33 10.57
CA GLY A 113 21.76 15.40 10.10
C GLY A 113 20.69 14.92 9.11
N PHE A 114 21.06 14.10 8.13
CA PHE A 114 20.13 13.57 7.13
C PHE A 114 19.08 12.67 7.78
N VAL A 115 19.49 11.80 8.70
CA VAL A 115 18.54 10.94 9.44
C VAL A 115 17.53 11.80 10.20
N SER A 116 17.99 12.77 10.98
CA SER A 116 17.09 13.66 11.73
C SER A 116 16.19 14.50 10.84
N LEU A 117 16.69 14.98 9.70
CA LEU A 117 15.88 15.72 8.73
C LEU A 117 14.79 14.82 8.14
N LEU A 118 15.14 13.68 7.56
CA LEU A 118 14.19 12.82 6.85
C LEU A 118 13.12 12.26 7.80
N ILE A 119 13.51 11.80 8.99
CA ILE A 119 12.57 11.37 10.04
C ILE A 119 11.61 12.50 10.39
N HIS A 120 12.10 13.71 10.60
CA HIS A 120 11.25 14.85 10.91
C HIS A 120 10.31 15.19 9.73
N MET A 121 10.81 15.19 8.50
CA MET A 121 10.00 15.50 7.31
C MET A 121 8.86 14.50 7.14
N PHE A 122 9.13 13.20 7.30
CA PHE A 122 8.09 12.17 7.22
C PHE A 122 7.11 12.23 8.40
N SER A 123 7.59 12.40 9.64
CA SER A 123 6.75 12.40 10.85
C SER A 123 5.90 13.66 11.00
N SER A 124 6.40 14.82 10.60
CA SER A 124 5.67 16.10 10.68
C SER A 124 4.67 16.30 9.54
N ALA A 125 4.87 15.63 8.40
CA ALA A 125 3.97 15.71 7.27
C ALA A 125 2.59 15.12 7.59
N LYS A 126 1.55 15.88 7.25
CA LYS A 126 0.14 15.48 7.36
C LYS A 126 -0.52 15.56 5.98
N PRO A 127 -0.13 14.68 5.04
CA PRO A 127 -0.71 14.68 3.70
C PRO A 127 -2.20 14.34 3.78
N LYS A 128 -3.02 15.06 3.00
CA LYS A 128 -4.46 14.83 2.95
C LYS A 128 -4.86 13.69 2.02
N ASP A 129 -4.02 13.44 1.01
CA ASP A 129 -4.20 12.42 0.00
C ASP A 129 -2.83 12.03 -0.60
N ALA A 130 -2.86 11.07 -1.53
CA ALA A 130 -1.67 10.59 -2.21
C ALA A 130 -0.97 11.69 -3.04
N LEU A 131 -1.73 12.66 -3.58
CA LEU A 131 -1.16 13.75 -4.38
C LEU A 131 -0.36 14.73 -3.49
N ASP A 132 -0.90 15.10 -2.34
CA ASP A 132 -0.21 15.92 -1.34
C ASP A 132 1.03 15.21 -0.80
N ALA A 133 0.98 13.89 -0.62
CA ALA A 133 2.14 13.09 -0.24
C ALA A 133 3.19 13.05 -1.37
N HIS A 134 2.79 12.88 -2.64
CA HIS A 134 3.71 12.95 -3.77
C HIS A 134 4.39 14.31 -3.87
N ARG A 135 3.65 15.41 -3.70
CA ARG A 135 4.22 16.76 -3.66
C ARG A 135 5.24 16.92 -2.54
N HIS A 136 5.02 16.29 -1.39
CA HIS A 136 5.97 16.28 -0.29
C HIS A 136 7.26 15.54 -0.66
N LEU A 137 7.15 14.37 -1.29
CA LEU A 137 8.32 13.61 -1.76
C LEU A 137 9.07 14.36 -2.87
N ASP A 138 8.34 14.97 -3.81
CA ASP A 138 8.93 15.81 -4.87
C ASP A 138 9.66 17.01 -4.28
N TYR A 139 9.17 17.59 -3.18
CA TYR A 139 9.88 18.62 -2.45
C TYR A 139 11.21 18.11 -1.90
N LEU A 140 11.26 16.90 -1.32
CA LEU A 140 12.51 16.32 -0.82
C LEU A 140 13.51 16.05 -1.94
N VAL A 141 13.04 15.58 -3.10
CA VAL A 141 13.86 15.36 -4.29
C VAL A 141 14.38 16.69 -4.84
N LYS A 142 13.50 17.68 -5.02
CA LYS A 142 13.86 19.01 -5.54
C LYS A 142 14.90 19.73 -4.68
N ASN A 143 14.90 19.49 -3.37
CA ASN A 143 15.86 20.08 -2.43
C ASN A 143 17.08 19.18 -2.19
N HIS A 144 17.30 18.14 -3.01
CA HIS A 144 18.44 17.23 -2.92
C HIS A 144 18.58 16.53 -1.55
N TYR A 145 17.46 16.31 -0.86
CA TYR A 145 17.43 15.49 0.36
C TYR A 145 17.21 14.01 0.05
N MET A 146 16.62 13.72 -1.11
CA MET A 146 16.42 12.39 -1.67
C MET A 146 16.66 12.43 -3.18
N GLU A 147 16.83 11.26 -3.79
CA GLU A 147 16.91 11.08 -5.23
C GLU A 147 15.85 10.08 -5.66
N GLU A 148 15.14 10.35 -6.76
CA GLU A 148 14.22 9.39 -7.35
C GLU A 148 14.99 8.34 -8.16
N VAL A 149 14.63 7.07 -8.00
CA VAL A 149 15.23 5.96 -8.74
C VAL A 149 14.17 5.24 -9.58
N ASP A 150 14.62 4.64 -10.68
CA ASP A 150 13.75 3.79 -11.49
C ASP A 150 13.38 2.52 -10.71
N SER A 151 12.11 2.41 -10.33
CA SER A 151 11.57 1.28 -9.56
C SER A 151 11.59 -0.05 -10.32
N LYS A 152 11.84 -0.01 -11.64
CA LYS A 152 12.03 -1.19 -12.49
C LYS A 152 13.46 -1.70 -12.50
N ASN A 153 14.44 -0.93 -12.02
CA ASN A 153 15.82 -1.37 -11.94
C ASN A 153 16.04 -2.25 -10.70
N PRO A 154 16.35 -3.56 -10.84
CA PRO A 154 16.51 -4.46 -9.70
C PRO A 154 17.64 -4.04 -8.75
N LYS A 155 18.73 -3.46 -9.28
CA LYS A 155 19.86 -2.98 -8.47
C LYS A 155 19.50 -1.77 -7.61
N ALA A 156 18.50 -0.99 -8.03
CA ALA A 156 18.03 0.15 -7.24
C ALA A 156 17.14 -0.29 -6.06
N ARG A 157 16.56 -1.51 -6.08
CA ARG A 157 15.58 -1.93 -5.07
C ARG A 157 16.17 -2.19 -3.68
N SER A 158 17.40 -2.66 -3.58
CA SER A 158 18.03 -3.01 -2.29
C SER A 158 18.43 -1.80 -1.44
N ALA A 159 18.66 -0.63 -2.07
CA ALA A 159 19.12 0.59 -1.42
C ALA A 159 18.12 1.75 -1.52
N SER A 160 16.83 1.45 -1.71
CA SER A 160 15.78 2.46 -1.90
C SER A 160 14.62 2.30 -0.93
N PHE A 161 14.06 3.43 -0.53
CA PHE A 161 12.75 3.55 0.06
C PHE A 161 11.69 3.53 -1.03
N PHE A 162 10.52 2.97 -0.73
CA PHE A 162 9.41 2.92 -1.68
C PHE A 162 8.17 3.59 -1.10
N ALA A 163 7.55 4.47 -1.90
CA ALA A 163 6.19 4.93 -1.69
C ALA A 163 5.36 4.52 -2.91
N TRP A 164 4.46 3.56 -2.69
CA TRP A 164 3.66 2.94 -3.75
C TRP A 164 4.52 2.39 -4.89
N THR A 165 4.50 3.03 -6.06
CA THR A 165 5.24 2.63 -7.27
C THR A 165 6.55 3.41 -7.47
N ARG A 166 6.81 4.43 -6.65
CA ARG A 166 8.00 5.30 -6.75
C ARG A 166 9.09 4.84 -5.79
N GLY A 167 10.31 4.78 -6.30
CA GLY A 167 11.50 4.45 -5.53
C GLY A 167 12.33 5.71 -5.26
N PHE A 168 12.91 5.79 -4.06
CA PHE A 168 13.73 6.91 -3.64
C PHE A 168 14.96 6.42 -2.89
N ARG A 169 16.10 7.10 -3.03
CA ARG A 169 17.29 6.83 -2.22
C ARG A 169 17.79 8.12 -1.55
N VAL A 170 18.64 7.97 -0.54
CA VAL A 170 19.37 9.12 0.01
C VAL A 170 20.59 9.40 -0.89
N PRO A 171 20.98 10.67 -1.09
CA PRO A 171 22.22 10.99 -1.80
C PRO A 171 23.45 10.33 -1.16
N GLU A 172 24.42 9.94 -1.98
CA GLU A 172 25.63 9.21 -1.53
C GLU A 172 26.42 9.97 -0.46
N HIS A 173 26.48 11.31 -0.55
CA HIS A 173 27.22 12.15 0.41
C HIS A 173 26.58 12.20 1.81
N ALA A 174 25.36 11.68 1.97
CA ALA A 174 24.74 11.48 3.28
C ALA A 174 25.36 10.31 4.06
N CYS A 175 26.10 9.44 3.37
CA CYS A 175 26.89 8.36 3.96
C CYS A 175 26.07 7.42 4.87
N PHE A 176 24.90 6.96 4.40
CA PHE A 176 24.04 6.08 5.18
C PHE A 176 24.62 4.67 5.34
N GLY A 177 24.76 4.22 6.58
CA GLY A 177 24.88 2.82 6.93
C GLY A 177 23.52 2.12 7.02
N ARG A 178 23.56 0.80 7.24
CA ARG A 178 22.37 -0.05 7.32
C ARG A 178 21.40 0.35 8.44
N SER A 179 21.94 0.72 9.60
CA SER A 179 21.14 1.11 10.78
C SER A 179 20.29 2.35 10.49
N GLU A 180 20.91 3.38 9.90
CA GLU A 180 20.29 4.65 9.58
C GLU A 180 19.26 4.51 8.44
N PHE A 181 19.58 3.69 7.44
CA PHE A 181 18.66 3.37 6.37
C PHE A 181 17.39 2.70 6.90
N GLU A 182 17.51 1.68 7.75
CA GLU A 182 16.35 1.00 8.35
C GLU A 182 15.54 1.94 9.27
N GLU A 183 16.20 2.87 9.97
CA GLU A 183 15.52 3.88 10.76
C GLU A 183 14.64 4.80 9.91
N VAL A 184 15.20 5.39 8.85
CA VAL A 184 14.45 6.27 7.94
C VAL A 184 13.39 5.51 7.14
N LYS A 185 13.68 4.27 6.77
CA LYS A 185 12.73 3.38 6.06
C LYS A 185 11.48 3.10 6.89
N ARG A 186 11.62 2.88 8.21
CA ARG A 186 10.46 2.73 9.11
C ARG A 186 9.59 3.98 9.11
N GLU A 187 10.18 5.17 9.19
CA GLU A 187 9.43 6.43 9.18
C GLU A 187 8.77 6.71 7.83
N MET A 188 9.45 6.41 6.72
CA MET A 188 8.86 6.48 5.38
C MET A 188 7.68 5.51 5.24
N ALA A 189 7.82 4.28 5.73
CA ALA A 189 6.71 3.32 5.76
C ALA A 189 5.55 3.88 6.59
N SER A 190 5.80 4.42 7.79
CA SER A 190 4.77 5.06 8.60
C SER A 190 4.11 6.27 7.91
N PHE A 191 4.86 7.06 7.13
CA PHE A 191 4.30 8.15 6.33
C PHE A 191 3.35 7.65 5.22
N VAL A 192 3.76 6.65 4.45
CA VAL A 192 2.93 6.03 3.40
C VAL A 192 1.67 5.44 4.03
N THR A 193 1.85 4.70 5.12
CA THR A 193 0.79 4.11 5.92
C THR A 193 -0.23 5.15 6.41
N ARG A 194 0.21 6.24 7.04
CA ARG A 194 -0.68 7.32 7.48
C ARG A 194 -1.44 7.95 6.32
N THR A 195 -0.77 8.19 5.19
CA THR A 195 -1.39 8.75 3.98
C THR A 195 -2.50 7.85 3.48
N MET A 196 -2.24 6.55 3.39
CA MET A 196 -3.25 5.57 2.96
C MET A 196 -4.42 5.51 3.95
N GLY A 197 -4.15 5.49 5.26
CA GLY A 197 -5.19 5.53 6.30
C GLY A 197 -6.15 6.71 6.13
N GLN A 198 -5.63 7.91 5.84
CA GLN A 198 -6.44 9.11 5.57
C GLN A 198 -7.26 8.97 4.28
N VAL A 199 -6.66 8.47 3.19
CA VAL A 199 -7.36 8.22 1.92
C VAL A 199 -8.52 7.22 2.12
N ILE A 200 -8.28 6.14 2.86
CA ILE A 200 -9.27 5.11 3.14
C ILE A 200 -10.40 5.67 4.02
N SER A 201 -10.06 6.37 5.10
CA SER A 201 -11.03 7.00 6.00
C SER A 201 -11.95 7.95 5.22
N ARG A 202 -11.38 8.84 4.40
CA ARG A 202 -12.15 9.75 3.55
C ARG A 202 -13.02 9.01 2.53
N ARG A 203 -12.50 7.95 1.91
CA ARG A 203 -13.26 7.11 0.98
C ARG A 203 -14.43 6.42 1.69
N ASN A 204 -14.24 5.92 2.90
CA ASN A 204 -15.29 5.29 3.69
C ASN A 204 -16.37 6.31 4.10
N GLU A 205 -15.98 7.50 4.53
CA GLU A 205 -16.93 8.59 4.81
C GLU A 205 -17.72 8.98 3.56
N ARG A 206 -17.05 9.07 2.40
CA ARG A 206 -17.71 9.38 1.13
C ARG A 206 -18.65 8.26 0.69
N ALA A 207 -18.23 7.00 0.81
CA ALA A 207 -19.06 5.84 0.50
C ALA A 207 -20.33 5.79 1.37
N LYS A 208 -20.22 6.11 2.68
CA LYS A 208 -21.39 6.23 3.56
C LYS A 208 -22.37 7.31 3.11
N LYS A 209 -21.87 8.49 2.73
CA LYS A 209 -22.72 9.57 2.19
C LYS A 209 -23.43 9.15 0.91
N LEU A 210 -22.72 8.51 -0.02
CA LEU A 210 -23.33 7.99 -1.25
C LEU A 210 -24.37 6.89 -0.96
N GLN A 211 -24.15 6.08 0.07
CA GLN A 211 -25.14 5.09 0.50
C GLN A 211 -26.41 5.76 1.05
N GLU A 212 -26.28 6.86 1.79
CA GLU A 212 -27.42 7.65 2.28
C GLU A 212 -28.20 8.35 1.15
N GLU A 213 -27.55 8.63 0.01
CA GLU A 213 -28.18 9.21 -1.19
C GLU A 213 -28.96 8.19 -2.02
N ALA A 214 -28.71 6.89 -1.83
CA ALA A 214 -29.44 5.85 -2.55
C ALA A 214 -30.84 5.64 -1.95
N ASP A 215 -31.84 5.59 -2.82
CA ASP A 215 -33.24 5.29 -2.49
C ASP A 215 -33.65 3.88 -2.95
N MET A 216 -32.72 3.14 -3.53
CA MET A 216 -32.92 1.78 -4.01
C MET A 216 -31.95 0.78 -3.39
N ASP A 217 -32.46 -0.42 -3.13
CA ASP A 217 -31.63 -1.57 -2.78
C ASP A 217 -30.84 -2.07 -4.00
N ALA A 218 -29.59 -2.49 -3.78
CA ALA A 218 -28.68 -2.90 -4.86
C ALA A 218 -29.25 -3.98 -5.81
N PRO A 219 -29.96 -5.03 -5.35
CA PRO A 219 -30.57 -6.03 -6.25
C PRO A 219 -31.68 -5.47 -7.14
N GLU A 220 -32.33 -4.37 -6.76
CA GLU A 220 -33.44 -3.79 -7.52
C GLU A 220 -32.97 -3.00 -8.74
N THR A 221 -31.74 -2.48 -8.69
CA THR A 221 -31.06 -1.76 -9.78
C THR A 221 -31.22 -2.43 -11.15
N PHE A 222 -31.14 -3.76 -11.17
CA PHE A 222 -31.08 -4.56 -12.39
C PHE A 222 -32.43 -5.16 -12.81
N LYS A 223 -33.52 -4.93 -12.06
CA LYS A 223 -34.87 -5.38 -12.42
C LYS A 223 -35.45 -4.52 -13.54
N GLU A 224 -36.28 -5.09 -14.42
CA GLU A 224 -37.00 -4.33 -15.45
C GLU A 224 -37.93 -3.27 -14.82
N GLY A 225 -38.03 -2.09 -15.45
CA GLY A 225 -38.88 -1.00 -14.97
C GLY A 225 -38.36 -0.21 -13.75
N ALA A 226 -37.25 -0.63 -13.14
CA ALA A 226 -36.67 0.06 -11.99
C ALA A 226 -36.30 1.53 -12.31
N LYS A 227 -36.53 2.42 -11.34
CA LYS A 227 -36.17 3.85 -11.36
C LYS A 227 -35.72 4.31 -9.99
N GLY A 228 -34.74 5.19 -9.94
CA GLY A 228 -34.20 5.75 -8.69
C GLY A 228 -32.67 5.83 -8.75
N THR A 229 -32.06 5.76 -7.58
CA THR A 229 -30.62 5.89 -7.34
C THR A 229 -30.14 4.69 -6.55
N ALA A 230 -29.19 3.94 -7.12
CA ALA A 230 -28.66 2.74 -6.50
C ALA A 230 -27.20 2.93 -6.06
N PHE A 231 -26.91 2.41 -4.88
CA PHE A 231 -25.56 2.27 -4.36
C PHE A 231 -25.05 0.84 -4.57
N LEU A 232 -24.00 0.69 -5.38
CA LEU A 232 -23.48 -0.59 -5.85
C LEU A 232 -22.04 -0.79 -5.38
N TYR A 233 -21.75 -1.94 -4.78
CA TYR A 233 -20.38 -2.40 -4.62
C TYR A 233 -19.86 -3.02 -5.91
N VAL A 234 -18.69 -2.57 -6.35
CA VAL A 234 -17.97 -3.11 -7.51
C VAL A 234 -16.76 -3.92 -6.99
N PRO A 235 -16.79 -5.25 -7.06
CA PRO A 235 -15.73 -6.10 -6.54
C PRO A 235 -14.46 -5.99 -7.39
N PRO A 236 -13.23 -6.09 -6.85
CA PRO A 236 -11.98 -6.08 -7.63
C PRO A 236 -11.92 -7.23 -8.65
N GLN A 237 -11.06 -7.11 -9.67
CA GLN A 237 -10.93 -8.12 -10.73
C GLN A 237 -9.46 -8.38 -11.05
N ILE A 238 -9.08 -9.66 -11.15
CA ILE A 238 -7.78 -10.09 -11.64
C ILE A 238 -7.99 -10.71 -13.01
N SER A 239 -7.26 -10.22 -14.01
CA SER A 239 -7.34 -10.70 -15.39
C SER A 239 -5.98 -11.19 -15.85
N ILE A 240 -5.90 -12.44 -16.29
CA ILE A 240 -4.72 -13.00 -16.93
C ILE A 240 -4.93 -12.98 -18.44
N LYS A 241 -4.08 -12.23 -19.13
CA LYS A 241 -4.07 -12.17 -20.60
C LYS A 241 -2.65 -12.38 -21.10
N GLU A 242 -2.45 -13.44 -21.89
CA GLU A 242 -1.15 -13.76 -22.52
C GLU A 242 -0.01 -13.87 -21.49
N GLY A 243 -0.30 -14.53 -20.36
CA GLY A 243 0.65 -14.71 -19.25
C GLY A 243 0.92 -13.46 -18.41
N LYS A 244 0.25 -12.33 -18.69
CA LYS A 244 0.35 -11.10 -17.89
C LYS A 244 -0.87 -10.95 -16.99
N THR A 245 -0.61 -10.86 -15.69
CA THR A 245 -1.62 -10.54 -14.68
C THR A 245 -1.87 -9.03 -14.66
N LYS A 246 -3.13 -8.63 -14.82
CA LYS A 246 -3.62 -7.27 -14.62
C LYS A 246 -4.62 -7.27 -13.48
N THR A 247 -4.47 -6.32 -12.55
CA THR A 247 -5.40 -6.14 -11.44
C THR A 247 -6.17 -4.85 -11.63
N TYR A 248 -7.50 -4.95 -11.66
CA TYR A 248 -8.42 -3.82 -11.63
C TYR A 248 -8.97 -3.71 -10.21
N GLY A 249 -8.84 -2.54 -9.60
CA GLY A 249 -9.34 -2.31 -8.25
C GLY A 249 -10.87 -2.34 -8.16
N GLY A 250 -11.38 -2.48 -6.95
CA GLY A 250 -12.80 -2.34 -6.63
C GLY A 250 -13.18 -0.93 -6.16
N GLY A 251 -14.40 -0.79 -5.68
CA GLY A 251 -14.95 0.46 -5.15
C GLY A 251 -16.47 0.43 -5.00
N PHE A 252 -17.05 1.59 -4.73
CA PHE A 252 -18.49 1.80 -4.68
C PHE A 252 -18.91 2.76 -5.78
N LEU A 253 -20.10 2.54 -6.33
CA LEU A 253 -20.68 3.27 -7.43
C LEU A 253 -22.08 3.72 -7.05
N LEU A 254 -22.35 5.02 -7.16
CA LEU A 254 -23.68 5.58 -7.17
C LEU A 254 -24.12 5.73 -8.62
N ALA A 255 -25.28 5.18 -8.96
CA ALA A 255 -25.84 5.22 -10.30
C ALA A 255 -27.30 5.66 -10.29
N SER A 256 -27.68 6.48 -11.27
CA SER A 256 -29.08 6.84 -11.52
C SER A 256 -29.68 5.89 -12.54
N ILE A 257 -30.91 5.45 -12.29
CA ILE A 257 -31.61 4.46 -13.10
C ILE A 257 -32.86 5.10 -13.69
N GLU A 258 -32.93 5.14 -15.02
CA GLU A 258 -34.04 5.66 -15.81
C GLU A 258 -34.60 4.56 -16.71
N GLU A 259 -35.56 3.76 -16.22
CA GLU A 259 -36.30 2.69 -16.93
C GLU A 259 -35.47 1.63 -17.66
N LYS A 260 -34.73 2.02 -18.70
CA LYS A 260 -33.88 1.19 -19.55
C LYS A 260 -32.42 1.59 -19.50
N ARG A 261 -32.09 2.78 -18.97
CA ARG A 261 -30.74 3.33 -18.94
C ARG A 261 -30.25 3.46 -17.51
N ILE A 262 -28.97 3.24 -17.34
CA ILE A 262 -28.25 3.47 -16.10
C ILE A 262 -27.18 4.52 -16.40
N TYR A 263 -27.09 5.55 -15.57
CA TYR A 263 -26.13 6.64 -15.67
C TYR A 263 -25.20 6.58 -14.46
N PRO A 264 -23.89 6.82 -14.63
CA PRO A 264 -23.01 6.98 -13.51
C PRO A 264 -23.33 8.32 -12.84
N MET A 265 -23.30 8.37 -11.51
CA MET A 265 -23.36 9.64 -10.78
C MET A 265 -22.01 9.91 -10.13
N GLU A 266 -21.60 9.01 -9.25
CA GLU A 266 -20.37 9.17 -8.48
C GLU A 266 -19.74 7.82 -8.17
N GLY A 267 -18.43 7.80 -7.96
CA GLY A 267 -17.68 6.58 -7.64
C GLY A 267 -16.64 6.84 -6.57
N VAL A 268 -16.42 5.85 -5.73
CA VAL A 268 -15.40 5.86 -4.67
C VAL A 268 -14.52 4.64 -4.85
N GLY A 269 -13.21 4.85 -4.98
CA GLY A 269 -12.24 3.75 -5.07
C GLY A 269 -11.30 3.90 -6.26
N SER A 270 -10.97 2.78 -6.89
CA SER A 270 -9.94 2.74 -7.94
C SER A 270 -10.35 3.39 -9.28
N PHE A 271 -11.64 3.56 -9.51
CA PHE A 271 -12.22 4.10 -10.74
C PHE A 271 -12.79 5.52 -10.58
N GLU A 272 -12.58 6.17 -9.43
CA GLU A 272 -13.14 7.49 -9.08
C GLU A 272 -12.84 8.57 -10.12
N GLU A 273 -11.55 8.78 -10.47
CA GLU A 273 -11.15 9.79 -11.45
C GLU A 273 -11.71 9.52 -12.85
N GLN A 274 -11.72 8.24 -13.25
CA GLN A 274 -12.19 7.85 -14.58
C GLN A 274 -13.70 8.05 -14.69
N LEU A 275 -14.46 7.70 -13.64
CA LEU A 275 -15.91 7.82 -13.61
C LEU A 275 -16.38 9.28 -13.62
N GLN A 276 -15.62 10.22 -13.05
CA GLN A 276 -15.92 11.66 -13.15
C GLN A 276 -15.97 12.12 -14.62
N GLY A 277 -15.05 11.63 -15.46
CA GLY A 277 -15.08 11.88 -16.90
C GLY A 277 -16.33 11.29 -17.55
N VAL A 278 -16.67 10.04 -17.22
CA VAL A 278 -17.85 9.35 -17.77
C VAL A 278 -19.16 10.06 -17.43
N TYR A 279 -19.28 10.57 -16.19
CA TYR A 279 -20.43 11.36 -15.75
C TYR A 279 -20.54 12.69 -16.51
N ALA A 280 -19.43 13.44 -16.62
CA ALA A 280 -19.41 14.71 -17.35
C ALA A 280 -19.80 14.55 -18.83
N ASP A 281 -19.48 13.39 -19.42
CA ASP A 281 -19.80 13.04 -20.79
C ASP A 281 -21.25 12.53 -21.01
N ASN A 282 -22.05 12.47 -19.95
CA ASN A 282 -23.42 11.95 -19.93
C ASN A 282 -23.56 10.56 -20.58
N THR A 283 -22.56 9.71 -20.33
CA THR A 283 -22.54 8.35 -20.88
C THR A 283 -23.51 7.47 -20.10
N PHE A 284 -24.21 6.57 -20.79
CA PHE A 284 -25.16 5.65 -20.17
C PHE A 284 -24.96 4.21 -20.63
N VAL A 285 -25.46 3.26 -19.84
CA VAL A 285 -25.52 1.85 -20.20
C VAL A 285 -26.98 1.42 -20.33
N GLU A 286 -27.33 0.79 -21.45
CA GLU A 286 -28.65 0.17 -21.59
C GLU A 286 -28.70 -1.12 -20.76
N ARG A 287 -29.68 -1.22 -19.84
CA ARG A 287 -29.75 -2.27 -18.80
C ARG A 287 -29.68 -3.68 -19.39
N PHE A 288 -30.42 -3.95 -20.47
CA PHE A 288 -30.45 -5.28 -21.10
C PHE A 288 -29.09 -5.73 -21.63
N THR A 289 -28.16 -4.80 -21.89
CA THR A 289 -26.80 -5.16 -22.34
C THR A 289 -25.96 -5.79 -21.22
N LEU A 290 -26.39 -5.70 -19.96
CA LEU A 290 -25.71 -6.33 -18.81
C LEU A 290 -25.97 -7.84 -18.72
N ASP A 291 -26.95 -8.35 -19.47
CA ASP A 291 -27.21 -9.79 -19.61
C ASP A 291 -26.36 -10.43 -20.72
N TRP A 292 -25.60 -9.62 -21.45
CA TRP A 292 -24.73 -10.09 -22.53
C TRP A 292 -23.32 -10.39 -22.01
N ASP A 293 -22.63 -11.30 -22.70
CA ASP A 293 -21.21 -11.57 -22.46
C ASP A 293 -20.32 -10.41 -22.90
N PHE A 294 -20.79 -9.64 -23.89
CA PHE A 294 -20.07 -8.52 -24.46
C PHE A 294 -20.99 -7.29 -24.63
N PRO A 295 -20.49 -6.08 -24.33
CA PRO A 295 -21.20 -4.84 -24.58
C PRO A 295 -21.32 -4.55 -26.09
N PHE A 296 -21.99 -3.45 -26.45
CA PHE A 296 -22.03 -2.99 -27.84
C PHE A 296 -20.62 -2.82 -28.43
N SER A 297 -20.50 -3.08 -29.73
CA SER A 297 -19.25 -2.81 -30.47
C SER A 297 -19.05 -1.32 -30.64
N ARG A 298 -17.78 -0.89 -30.74
CA ARG A 298 -17.41 0.52 -30.96
C ARG A 298 -18.16 1.14 -32.13
N LYS A 299 -18.15 0.44 -33.26
CA LYS A 299 -18.85 0.84 -34.48
C LYS A 299 -20.34 1.09 -34.23
N ARG A 300 -21.01 0.23 -33.45
CA ARG A 300 -22.44 0.41 -33.14
C ARG A 300 -22.68 1.62 -32.24
N LEU A 301 -21.77 1.92 -31.30
CA LEU A 301 -21.88 3.10 -30.45
C LEU A 301 -21.67 4.40 -31.24
N GLU A 302 -20.73 4.39 -32.18
CA GLU A 302 -20.48 5.50 -33.11
C GLU A 302 -21.70 5.72 -34.03
N GLU A 303 -22.20 4.66 -34.66
CA GLU A 303 -23.29 4.75 -35.66
C GLU A 303 -24.65 5.06 -35.03
N ASN A 304 -24.99 4.45 -33.88
CA ASN A 304 -26.32 4.59 -33.28
C ASN A 304 -26.43 5.79 -32.34
N PHE A 305 -25.35 6.14 -31.63
CA PHE A 305 -25.38 7.19 -30.61
C PHE A 305 -24.52 8.40 -30.97
N GLY A 306 -23.75 8.36 -32.07
CA GLY A 306 -22.89 9.46 -32.48
C GLY A 306 -21.75 9.73 -31.49
N TRP A 307 -21.39 8.74 -30.67
CA TRP A 307 -20.45 8.93 -29.58
C TRP A 307 -19.02 9.08 -30.08
N ARG A 308 -18.27 9.97 -29.42
CA ARG A 308 -16.84 10.15 -29.64
C ARG A 308 -16.06 9.09 -28.88
N LYS A 309 -14.77 8.96 -29.20
CA LYS A 309 -13.88 7.95 -28.61
C LYS A 309 -13.89 7.98 -27.07
N GLU A 310 -13.89 9.16 -26.48
CA GLU A 310 -13.86 9.34 -25.02
C GLU A 310 -15.14 8.79 -24.36
N GLN A 311 -16.30 9.09 -24.94
CA GLN A 311 -17.61 8.56 -24.50
C GLN A 311 -17.68 7.04 -24.65
N ILE A 312 -17.14 6.51 -25.75
CA ILE A 312 -17.09 5.07 -26.01
C ILE A 312 -16.21 4.36 -24.98
N ASP A 313 -15.02 4.87 -24.71
CA ASP A 313 -14.12 4.31 -23.70
C ASP A 313 -14.75 4.42 -22.30
N GLY A 314 -15.44 5.52 -22.02
CA GLY A 314 -16.25 5.70 -20.80
C GLY A 314 -17.39 4.69 -20.68
N TYR A 315 -18.08 4.37 -21.77
CA TYR A 315 -19.13 3.35 -21.81
C TYR A 315 -18.58 1.97 -21.49
N TYR A 316 -17.45 1.57 -22.09
CA TYR A 316 -16.83 0.27 -21.78
C TYR A 316 -16.40 0.19 -20.32
N LEU A 317 -15.83 1.26 -19.77
CA LEU A 317 -15.50 1.29 -18.35
C LEU A 317 -16.76 1.07 -17.51
N PHE A 318 -17.79 1.89 -17.73
CA PHE A 318 -18.99 1.88 -16.91
C PHE A 318 -19.80 0.59 -17.03
N TRP A 319 -19.93 0.05 -18.25
CA TRP A 319 -20.54 -1.25 -18.50
C TRP A 319 -19.82 -2.36 -17.73
N ASN A 320 -18.47 -2.38 -17.74
CA ASN A 320 -17.70 -3.38 -17.00
C ASN A 320 -17.88 -3.26 -15.48
N LEU A 321 -17.98 -2.03 -14.94
CA LEU A 321 -18.24 -1.81 -13.52
C LEU A 321 -19.62 -2.33 -13.11
N LEU A 322 -20.67 -1.99 -13.88
CA LEU A 322 -22.03 -2.47 -13.65
C LEU A 322 -22.14 -3.99 -13.79
N LYS A 323 -21.48 -4.57 -14.81
CA LYS A 323 -21.46 -6.01 -15.03
C LYS A 323 -20.85 -6.74 -13.83
N ARG A 324 -19.71 -6.27 -13.31
CA ARG A 324 -19.08 -6.80 -12.09
C ARG A 324 -19.99 -6.71 -10.87
N ALA A 325 -20.68 -5.59 -10.68
CA ALA A 325 -21.62 -5.41 -9.57
C ALA A 325 -22.81 -6.37 -9.68
N LYS A 326 -23.44 -6.47 -10.86
CA LYS A 326 -24.54 -7.40 -11.14
C LYS A 326 -24.14 -8.85 -10.88
N ASP A 327 -23.04 -9.26 -11.49
CA ASP A 327 -22.48 -10.61 -11.39
C ASP A 327 -22.18 -10.99 -9.92
N ARG A 328 -21.73 -10.02 -9.10
CA ARG A 328 -21.50 -10.22 -7.66
C ARG A 328 -22.79 -10.39 -6.89
N LEU A 329 -23.82 -9.59 -7.16
CA LEU A 329 -25.13 -9.72 -6.51
C LEU A 329 -25.79 -11.05 -6.84
N GLU A 330 -25.67 -11.52 -8.09
CA GLU A 330 -26.19 -12.82 -8.53
C GLU A 330 -25.44 -14.00 -7.89
N ALA A 331 -24.12 -13.87 -7.67
CA ALA A 331 -23.32 -14.87 -6.97
C ALA A 331 -23.50 -14.80 -5.43
N SER A 332 -23.83 -13.62 -4.89
CA SER A 332 -23.94 -13.38 -3.46
C SER A 332 -25.01 -14.25 -2.81
N GLY A 333 -24.58 -15.17 -1.97
CA GLY A 333 -25.47 -16.06 -1.21
C GLY A 333 -25.30 -17.53 -1.52
N GLN A 334 -24.70 -17.90 -2.66
CA GLN A 334 -24.57 -19.30 -3.07
C GLN A 334 -23.70 -20.15 -2.13
N HIS A 335 -22.72 -19.53 -1.45
CA HIS A 335 -21.76 -20.22 -0.59
C HIS A 335 -21.66 -19.66 0.84
N ASN A 336 -22.65 -18.88 1.30
CA ASN A 336 -22.59 -18.24 2.63
C ASN A 336 -22.47 -19.25 3.78
N GLU A 337 -23.16 -20.38 3.70
CA GLU A 337 -23.08 -21.44 4.72
C GLU A 337 -21.69 -22.09 4.75
N GLU A 338 -21.10 -22.39 3.58
CA GLU A 338 -19.73 -22.92 3.48
C GLU A 338 -18.70 -21.93 4.05
N LYS A 339 -18.82 -20.65 3.71
CA LYS A 339 -17.98 -19.58 4.27
C LYS A 339 -18.11 -19.53 5.80
N LEU A 340 -19.33 -19.58 6.33
CA LEU A 340 -19.57 -19.55 7.78
C LEU A 340 -18.96 -20.79 8.45
N LEU A 341 -19.08 -21.97 7.87
CA LEU A 341 -18.50 -23.20 8.42
C LEU A 341 -16.97 -23.13 8.43
N MET A 342 -16.34 -22.72 7.33
CA MET A 342 -14.89 -22.56 7.26
C MET A 342 -14.38 -21.48 8.22
N SER A 343 -15.12 -20.38 8.41
CA SER A 343 -14.72 -19.31 9.33
C SER A 343 -14.58 -19.76 10.79
N LYS A 344 -15.24 -20.86 11.19
CA LYS A 344 -15.14 -21.44 12.54
C LYS A 344 -13.79 -22.11 12.79
N GLU A 345 -13.06 -22.46 11.75
CA GLU A 345 -11.74 -23.12 11.85
C GLU A 345 -10.58 -22.11 11.87
N VAL A 346 -10.89 -20.81 11.78
CA VAL A 346 -9.89 -19.74 11.84
C VAL A 346 -9.29 -19.68 13.24
N THR A 347 -7.96 -19.78 13.30
CA THR A 347 -7.21 -19.65 14.56
C THR A 347 -6.49 -18.31 14.66
N LEU A 348 -6.36 -17.58 13.55
CA LEU A 348 -5.63 -16.33 13.47
C LEU A 348 -6.38 -15.29 12.64
N ALA A 349 -6.55 -14.09 13.21
CA ALA A 349 -7.09 -12.94 12.50
C ALA A 349 -6.25 -12.60 11.26
N GLU A 350 -6.89 -12.10 10.21
CA GLU A 350 -6.23 -11.79 8.93
C GLU A 350 -5.07 -10.83 9.12
N GLU A 351 -5.20 -9.78 9.92
CA GLU A 351 -4.14 -8.79 10.14
C GLU A 351 -2.90 -9.41 10.79
N VAL A 352 -3.10 -10.27 11.78
CA VAL A 352 -2.01 -10.95 12.48
C VAL A 352 -1.34 -11.96 11.54
N PHE A 353 -2.12 -12.65 10.72
CA PHE A 353 -1.60 -13.56 9.70
C PHE A 353 -0.80 -12.79 8.62
N PHE A 354 -1.38 -11.78 8.01
CA PHE A 354 -0.77 -11.11 6.85
C PHE A 354 0.35 -10.16 7.26
N LEU A 355 0.21 -9.41 8.36
CA LEU A 355 1.10 -8.30 8.70
C LEU A 355 2.16 -8.69 9.73
N GLU A 356 1.78 -9.42 10.77
CA GLU A 356 2.72 -9.90 11.80
C GLU A 356 3.41 -11.21 11.42
N ARG A 357 2.94 -11.85 10.34
CA ARG A 357 3.49 -13.11 9.80
C ARG A 357 3.52 -14.25 10.81
N LYS A 358 2.57 -14.29 11.74
CA LYS A 358 2.49 -15.38 12.73
C LYS A 358 1.96 -16.67 12.11
N ASP A 359 2.34 -17.78 12.74
CA ASP A 359 1.84 -19.12 12.40
C ASP A 359 0.39 -19.27 12.88
N GLY A 360 -0.44 -19.93 12.07
CA GLY A 360 -1.87 -20.05 12.32
C GLY A 360 -2.66 -20.31 11.05
N VAL A 361 -3.98 -20.39 11.19
CA VAL A 361 -4.94 -20.60 10.09
C VAL A 361 -5.80 -19.35 9.95
N THR A 362 -5.86 -18.79 8.75
CA THR A 362 -6.71 -17.66 8.43
C THR A 362 -7.66 -18.01 7.29
N PHE A 363 -8.81 -17.36 7.29
CA PHE A 363 -9.79 -17.47 6.21
C PHE A 363 -9.51 -16.38 5.19
N VAL A 364 -9.25 -16.77 3.96
CA VAL A 364 -9.01 -15.85 2.85
C VAL A 364 -10.27 -15.81 2.02
N ASP A 365 -11.00 -14.70 2.05
CA ASP A 365 -12.19 -14.46 1.23
C ASP A 365 -11.91 -13.34 0.23
N PHE A 366 -11.53 -13.73 -0.99
CA PHE A 366 -11.36 -12.78 -2.07
C PHE A 366 -12.71 -12.47 -2.70
N GLU A 367 -13.28 -11.33 -2.32
CA GLU A 367 -14.56 -10.82 -2.83
C GLU A 367 -14.56 -10.45 -4.33
N GLY A 368 -13.40 -10.58 -4.99
CA GLY A 368 -13.20 -10.24 -6.39
C GLY A 368 -13.54 -11.36 -7.39
N VAL A 369 -13.31 -11.06 -8.67
CA VAL A 369 -13.47 -12.00 -9.78
C VAL A 369 -12.12 -12.34 -10.39
N TRP A 370 -11.87 -13.63 -10.65
CA TRP A 370 -10.73 -14.09 -11.43
C TRP A 370 -11.14 -14.39 -12.85
N GLU A 371 -10.41 -13.84 -13.82
CA GLU A 371 -10.64 -14.08 -15.23
C GLU A 371 -9.40 -14.58 -15.93
N ASN A 372 -9.56 -15.71 -16.62
CA ASN A 372 -8.52 -16.30 -17.44
C ASN A 372 -8.98 -16.38 -18.91
N TRP A 373 -8.15 -15.89 -19.82
CA TRP A 373 -8.39 -16.01 -21.25
C TRP A 373 -7.65 -17.24 -21.79
N ILE A 374 -8.39 -18.32 -21.99
CA ILE A 374 -7.88 -19.57 -22.54
C ILE A 374 -8.20 -19.65 -24.05
N LEU A 375 -7.31 -20.30 -24.80
CA LEU A 375 -7.59 -20.68 -26.19
C LEU A 375 -8.17 -22.10 -26.16
N SER A 376 -9.48 -22.22 -26.33
CA SER A 376 -10.16 -23.50 -26.51
C SER A 376 -10.66 -23.59 -27.94
N ASP A 377 -10.31 -24.66 -28.66
CA ASP A 377 -10.72 -24.89 -30.06
C ASP A 377 -10.46 -23.71 -31.01
N GLY A 378 -9.32 -23.04 -30.84
CA GLY A 378 -8.93 -21.87 -31.65
C GLY A 378 -9.73 -20.59 -31.36
N LYS A 379 -10.67 -20.61 -30.41
CA LYS A 379 -11.41 -19.45 -29.93
C LYS A 379 -10.89 -19.04 -28.55
N LYS A 380 -10.72 -17.73 -28.35
CA LYS A 380 -10.45 -17.18 -27.01
C LYS A 380 -11.74 -17.28 -26.19
N THR A 381 -11.79 -18.20 -25.25
CA THR A 381 -12.87 -18.31 -24.27
C THR A 381 -12.43 -17.66 -22.96
N LYS A 382 -13.37 -16.99 -22.32
CA LYS A 382 -13.17 -16.31 -21.04
C LYS A 382 -13.68 -17.22 -19.94
N GLU A 383 -12.77 -17.74 -19.14
CA GLU A 383 -13.09 -18.49 -17.93
C GLU A 383 -13.14 -17.52 -16.75
N THR A 384 -14.21 -17.58 -15.96
CA THR A 384 -14.44 -16.68 -14.83
C THR A 384 -14.66 -17.51 -13.57
N VAL A 385 -13.87 -17.25 -12.53
CA VAL A 385 -14.02 -17.89 -11.21
C VAL A 385 -14.43 -16.82 -10.19
N ARG A 386 -15.48 -17.13 -9.43
CA ARG A 386 -16.10 -16.24 -8.44
C ARG A 386 -16.04 -16.91 -7.06
N ASP A 387 -16.41 -16.16 -6.02
CA ASP A 387 -16.45 -16.62 -4.62
C ASP A 387 -15.18 -17.36 -4.22
N LEU A 388 -14.02 -16.72 -4.45
CA LEU A 388 -12.72 -17.32 -4.19
C LEU A 388 -12.40 -17.29 -2.70
N PHE A 389 -12.70 -18.37 -2.00
CA PHE A 389 -12.36 -18.50 -0.59
C PHE A 389 -11.68 -19.82 -0.22
N ALA A 390 -10.76 -19.76 0.74
CA ALA A 390 -10.04 -20.92 1.24
C ALA A 390 -9.53 -20.68 2.68
N LEU A 391 -9.33 -21.77 3.43
CA LEU A 391 -8.57 -21.74 4.68
C LEU A 391 -7.10 -21.94 4.37
N VAL A 392 -6.26 -21.00 4.78
CA VAL A 392 -4.83 -21.00 4.52
C VAL A 392 -4.08 -21.04 5.83
N GLN A 393 -3.10 -21.95 5.93
CA GLN A 393 -2.24 -22.10 7.08
C GLN A 393 -0.84 -21.59 6.78
N ARG A 394 -0.27 -20.86 7.74
CA ARG A 394 1.17 -20.62 7.86
C ARG A 394 1.73 -21.49 8.97
N ARG A 395 2.78 -22.24 8.66
CA ARG A 395 3.60 -22.98 9.64
C ARG A 395 5.03 -23.05 9.17
N ASP A 396 5.99 -22.68 10.02
CA ASP A 396 7.43 -22.75 9.71
C ASP A 396 7.78 -22.02 8.38
N ASN A 397 7.21 -20.82 8.17
CA ASN A 397 7.32 -20.03 6.92
C ASN A 397 6.84 -20.75 5.65
N LYS A 398 6.00 -21.79 5.79
CA LYS A 398 5.34 -22.46 4.68
C LYS A 398 3.84 -22.15 4.67
N ILE A 399 3.30 -22.01 3.46
CA ILE A 399 1.90 -21.73 3.20
C ILE A 399 1.26 -22.97 2.56
N LYS A 400 0.07 -23.33 3.03
CA LYS A 400 -0.75 -24.42 2.50
C LYS A 400 -2.24 -24.08 2.57
N ILE A 401 -3.01 -24.53 1.58
CA ILE A 401 -4.47 -24.59 1.66
C ILE A 401 -4.87 -25.78 2.54
N VAL A 402 -5.52 -25.51 3.66
CA VAL A 402 -6.01 -26.53 4.60
C VAL A 402 -7.36 -27.06 4.14
N SER A 403 -8.24 -26.16 3.72
CA SER A 403 -9.58 -26.49 3.29
C SER A 403 -9.98 -25.54 2.16
N CYS A 404 -10.69 -26.09 1.18
CA CYS A 404 -11.13 -25.42 -0.02
C CYS A 404 -12.48 -26.01 -0.45
N PRO A 405 -13.45 -25.16 -0.83
CA PRO A 405 -14.72 -25.59 -1.42
C PRO A 405 -14.53 -26.52 -2.61
N GLU A 406 -15.48 -27.41 -2.83
CA GLU A 406 -15.42 -28.40 -3.90
C GLU A 406 -15.34 -27.74 -5.29
N HIS A 407 -16.11 -26.68 -5.51
CA HIS A 407 -16.11 -25.92 -6.76
C HIS A 407 -14.78 -25.20 -7.06
N LEU A 408 -13.92 -25.01 -6.05
CA LEU A 408 -12.61 -24.37 -6.18
C LEU A 408 -11.43 -25.36 -6.16
N ARG A 409 -11.68 -26.66 -5.97
CA ARG A 409 -10.60 -27.67 -5.88
C ARG A 409 -9.77 -27.72 -7.16
N GLU A 410 -10.40 -27.66 -8.32
CA GLU A 410 -9.71 -27.67 -9.60
C GLU A 410 -8.88 -26.39 -9.80
N PHE A 411 -9.48 -25.23 -9.49
CA PHE A 411 -8.82 -23.93 -9.54
C PHE A 411 -7.54 -23.88 -8.69
N PHE A 412 -7.59 -24.44 -7.47
CA PHE A 412 -6.46 -24.48 -6.56
C PHE A 412 -5.64 -25.78 -6.61
N ALA A 413 -5.89 -26.69 -7.55
CA ALA A 413 -5.25 -28.02 -7.56
C ALA A 413 -3.72 -27.93 -7.51
N GLY A 414 -3.13 -27.00 -8.28
CA GLY A 414 -1.69 -26.74 -8.29
C GLY A 414 -1.13 -26.05 -7.04
N CYS A 415 -1.99 -25.68 -6.09
CA CYS A 415 -1.68 -24.96 -4.85
C CYS A 415 -1.97 -25.77 -3.57
N MET A 416 -2.40 -27.03 -3.66
CA MET A 416 -2.75 -27.86 -2.49
C MET A 416 -1.55 -28.41 -1.70
N GLY A 417 -0.32 -28.15 -2.18
CA GLY A 417 0.92 -28.54 -1.51
C GLY A 417 1.36 -27.63 -0.34
N ASN A 418 2.58 -27.86 0.15
CA ASN A 418 3.26 -27.01 1.13
C ASN A 418 4.35 -26.21 0.44
N TYR A 419 4.22 -24.89 0.38
CA TYR A 419 5.15 -24.03 -0.34
C TYR A 419 5.85 -23.06 0.60
N ALA A 420 7.12 -22.75 0.34
CA ALA A 420 7.78 -21.66 1.05
C ALA A 420 7.03 -20.34 0.77
N GLU A 421 6.80 -19.51 1.78
CA GLU A 421 6.08 -18.24 1.59
C GLU A 421 6.84 -17.30 0.64
N GLY A 422 8.16 -17.15 0.85
CA GLY A 422 8.96 -16.12 0.18
C GLY A 422 8.59 -14.69 0.62
N GLU A 423 9.19 -13.68 -0.02
CA GLU A 423 8.79 -12.30 0.20
C GLU A 423 7.43 -12.05 -0.45
N LYS A 424 6.44 -11.52 0.30
CA LYS A 424 5.08 -11.23 -0.21
C LYS A 424 4.48 -12.39 -1.01
N PHE A 425 4.58 -13.61 -0.49
CA PHE A 425 4.03 -14.83 -1.09
C PHE A 425 4.66 -15.24 -2.43
N LEU A 426 5.82 -14.70 -2.82
CA LEU A 426 6.50 -15.04 -4.09
C LEU A 426 6.89 -16.52 -4.20
N GLY A 427 6.99 -17.26 -3.09
CA GLY A 427 7.28 -18.70 -3.11
C GLY A 427 6.05 -19.59 -3.28
N VAL A 428 4.84 -19.01 -3.29
CA VAL A 428 3.57 -19.71 -3.46
C VAL A 428 3.22 -19.78 -4.96
N PRO A 429 2.68 -20.90 -5.46
CA PRO A 429 2.26 -21.00 -6.86
C PRO A 429 0.98 -20.21 -7.16
N GLN A 430 0.75 -19.96 -8.46
CA GLN A 430 -0.51 -19.44 -8.97
C GLN A 430 -1.60 -20.54 -8.96
N PRO A 431 -2.88 -20.19 -8.75
CA PRO A 431 -3.41 -18.83 -8.58
C PRO A 431 -3.34 -18.28 -7.14
N LEU A 432 -3.04 -19.12 -6.14
CA LEU A 432 -3.08 -18.75 -4.72
C LEU A 432 -2.20 -17.54 -4.37
N GLN A 433 -1.01 -17.44 -4.98
CA GLN A 433 -0.12 -16.29 -4.81
C GLN A 433 -0.83 -14.95 -5.02
N SER A 434 -1.57 -14.82 -6.12
CA SER A 434 -2.22 -13.56 -6.49
C SER A 434 -3.37 -13.23 -5.55
N VAL A 435 -4.12 -14.25 -5.11
CA VAL A 435 -5.17 -14.12 -4.09
C VAL A 435 -4.60 -13.63 -2.76
N LEU A 436 -3.52 -14.25 -2.29
CA LEU A 436 -2.86 -13.86 -1.04
C LEU A 436 -2.23 -12.47 -1.11
N GLN A 437 -1.64 -12.09 -2.24
CA GLN A 437 -1.10 -10.74 -2.43
C GLN A 437 -2.19 -9.67 -2.45
N ALA A 438 -3.34 -9.97 -3.07
CA ALA A 438 -4.51 -9.09 -3.04
C ALA A 438 -5.03 -8.93 -1.62
N GLN A 439 -5.18 -10.03 -0.87
CA GLN A 439 -5.64 -9.99 0.52
C GLN A 439 -4.64 -9.28 1.44
N TYR A 440 -3.34 -9.53 1.28
CA TYR A 440 -2.29 -8.81 2.00
C TYR A 440 -2.40 -7.29 1.78
N GLY A 441 -2.57 -6.84 0.53
CA GLY A 441 -2.80 -5.43 0.22
C GLY A 441 -4.07 -4.87 0.86
N ALA A 442 -5.14 -5.67 0.92
CA ALA A 442 -6.38 -5.31 1.60
C ALA A 442 -6.21 -5.23 3.13
N CYS A 443 -5.51 -6.16 3.77
CA CYS A 443 -5.25 -6.14 5.22
C CYS A 443 -4.32 -5.00 5.62
N GLN A 444 -3.30 -4.69 4.80
CA GLN A 444 -2.49 -3.48 4.98
C GLN A 444 -3.32 -2.21 4.90
N THR A 445 -4.44 -2.23 4.19
CA THR A 445 -5.37 -1.13 4.07
C THR A 445 -6.30 -1.08 5.30
N LYS A 446 -6.84 -2.22 5.75
CA LYS A 446 -7.79 -2.33 6.89
C LYS A 446 -7.16 -2.09 8.27
N SER A 447 -5.98 -2.65 8.55
CA SER A 447 -5.28 -2.52 9.86
C SER A 447 -4.92 -1.08 10.26
N LEU A 448 -4.98 -0.16 9.29
CA LEU A 448 -4.73 1.28 9.48
C LEU A 448 -5.98 2.06 9.88
N VAL A 449 -7.11 1.36 10.03
CA VAL A 449 -8.42 1.91 10.37
C VAL A 449 -8.81 1.59 11.82
N THR A 450 -8.19 0.58 12.44
CA THR A 450 -8.52 0.06 13.78
C THR A 450 -7.50 0.38 14.88
N THR A 451 -6.49 1.22 14.58
CA THR A 451 -5.60 1.87 15.58
C THR A 451 -5.71 3.37 15.45
#